data_AF-A0A059FDA4-F1
#
_entry.id   AF-A0A059FDA4-F1
#
_cell.length_a   1.000
_cell.length_b   1.000
_cell.length_c   1.000
_cell.angle_alpha   90.00
_cell.angle_beta   90.00
_cell.angle_gamma   90.00
#
_symmetry.space_group_name_H-M   'P 1'
#
loop_
_entity.id
_entity.type
_entity.pdbx_description
1 polymer ?
#
loop_
_entity_poly.entity_id
_entity_poly.type
_entity_poly.pdbx_seq_one_letter_code
_entity_poly.pdbx_strand_id
1 'polypeptide(L)'
;MRARQALIAAALLLAAGCTAPAPEASGTAGDPAMATDPDTPATPTSFEDREKAMTDAARSGPNTYARGCKALRAELDKTPLPESMQARVDESDVAKLGGPAHPPIAATGRVRLPDSLAALKQSAVCDLVFDIDETGTPRQPEARCSDPAFEAHALAALAEYRFEPYTLNGKALPVSGVIMPMEFCIND
;
A
#
# COMPACT_ATOMS: atom_id res chain seq x y z
N MET A 1 51.61 -17.39 6.67
CA MET A 1 52.27 -18.35 5.76
C MET A 1 51.46 -19.64 5.70
N ARG A 2 51.34 -20.24 4.49
CA ARG A 2 50.56 -21.45 4.07
C ARG A 2 49.09 -21.13 3.73
N ALA A 3 48.66 -20.86 2.48
CA ALA A 3 48.85 -21.47 1.14
C ALA A 3 48.00 -22.72 0.86
N ARG A 4 47.11 -22.62 -0.14
CA ARG A 4 46.51 -23.61 -1.08
C ARG A 4 45.27 -22.93 -1.72
N GLN A 5 45.28 -22.31 -2.91
CA GLN A 5 45.44 -22.79 -4.30
C GLN A 5 44.59 -24.01 -4.70
N ALA A 6 43.60 -23.79 -5.58
CA ALA A 6 43.34 -24.45 -6.89
C ALA A 6 41.93 -23.99 -7.40
N LEU A 7 41.74 -23.22 -8.49
CA LEU A 7 41.81 -23.49 -9.95
C LEU A 7 40.71 -24.41 -10.52
N ILE A 8 40.31 -24.10 -11.77
CA ILE A 8 39.48 -24.83 -12.76
C ILE A 8 38.06 -24.22 -12.93
N ALA A 9 37.50 -23.97 -14.12
CA ALA A 9 37.98 -23.82 -15.48
C ALA A 9 36.85 -23.20 -16.34
N ALA A 10 37.24 -22.56 -17.44
CA ALA A 10 36.38 -22.04 -18.49
C ALA A 10 35.67 -23.15 -19.28
N ALA A 11 34.48 -22.84 -19.82
CA ALA A 11 33.94 -23.49 -21.02
C ALA A 11 33.23 -22.45 -21.90
N LEU A 12 33.72 -22.42 -23.14
CA LEU A 12 33.40 -21.58 -24.29
C LEU A 12 32.31 -22.27 -25.15
N LEU A 13 31.86 -21.57 -26.22
CA LEU A 13 31.17 -22.07 -27.44
C LEU A 13 29.62 -22.10 -27.37
N LEU A 14 28.80 -21.72 -28.38
CA LEU A 14 28.91 -21.42 -29.83
C LEU A 14 27.66 -20.57 -30.24
N ALA A 15 27.77 -19.57 -31.13
CA ALA A 15 27.24 -19.49 -32.53
C ALA A 15 25.75 -19.88 -32.73
N ALA A 16 24.90 -19.32 -33.62
CA ALA A 16 24.94 -18.41 -34.77
C ALA A 16 23.50 -17.83 -34.91
N GLY A 17 23.25 -16.62 -35.40
CA GLY A 17 23.19 -16.29 -36.82
C GLY A 17 21.95 -16.85 -37.54
N CYS A 18 20.89 -16.04 -37.72
CA CYS A 18 19.93 -16.19 -38.83
C CYS A 18 19.14 -14.89 -39.05
N THR A 19 19.41 -14.27 -40.20
CA THR A 19 18.73 -13.10 -40.78
C THR A 19 17.54 -13.58 -41.62
N ALA A 20 16.38 -12.90 -41.55
CA ALA A 20 15.39 -12.89 -42.63
C ALA A 20 14.45 -11.66 -42.51
N PRO A 21 13.86 -11.17 -43.63
CA PRO A 21 13.44 -9.78 -43.80
C PRO A 21 11.94 -9.52 -43.56
N ALA A 22 11.61 -8.22 -43.47
CA ALA A 22 10.26 -7.67 -43.38
C ALA A 22 9.44 -7.81 -44.66
N PRO A 23 8.10 -7.74 -44.54
CA PRO A 23 7.27 -7.10 -45.54
C PRO A 23 6.41 -5.97 -44.96
N GLU A 24 6.37 -4.85 -45.67
CA GLU A 24 5.40 -3.77 -45.51
C GLU A 24 4.01 -4.21 -45.97
N ALA A 25 2.96 -3.81 -45.25
CA ALA A 25 1.61 -3.70 -45.80
C ALA A 25 0.77 -2.71 -45.01
N SER A 26 0.40 -1.63 -45.68
CA SER A 26 -0.53 -0.57 -45.28
C SER A 26 -1.95 -1.09 -44.99
N GLY A 27 -2.61 -0.50 -44.00
CA GLY A 27 -4.03 -0.77 -43.68
C GLY A 27 -4.69 0.47 -43.05
N THR A 28 -5.59 1.06 -43.82
CA THR A 28 -6.51 2.19 -43.58
C THR A 28 -7.15 2.30 -42.18
N ALA A 29 -7.05 3.48 -41.57
CA ALA A 29 -7.88 3.92 -40.45
C ALA A 29 -9.23 4.45 -40.97
N GLY A 30 -10.32 3.96 -40.38
CA GLY A 30 -11.65 4.55 -40.48
C GLY A 30 -12.20 4.73 -39.07
N ASP A 31 -12.44 5.98 -38.67
CA ASP A 31 -13.14 6.34 -37.44
C ASP A 31 -14.65 6.05 -37.55
N PRO A 32 -15.27 5.56 -36.46
CA PRO A 32 -16.66 5.88 -36.18
C PRO A 32 -16.76 6.75 -34.92
N ALA A 33 -17.43 7.89 -35.07
CA ALA A 33 -17.85 8.76 -33.98
C ALA A 33 -18.77 8.01 -33.00
N MET A 34 -18.42 8.01 -31.71
CA MET A 34 -19.30 7.57 -30.63
C MET A 34 -20.15 8.74 -30.12
N ALA A 35 -21.45 8.49 -30.08
CA ALA A 35 -22.45 9.29 -29.40
C ALA A 35 -22.22 9.30 -27.87
N THR A 36 -22.54 10.42 -27.22
CA THR A 36 -22.46 10.58 -25.75
C THR A 36 -23.78 10.19 -25.08
N ASP A 37 -23.70 9.23 -24.15
CA ASP A 37 -24.80 8.77 -23.27
C ASP A 37 -24.99 9.72 -22.06
N PRO A 38 -26.23 10.06 -21.65
CA PRO A 38 -26.50 11.04 -20.58
C PRO A 38 -26.43 10.53 -19.13
N ASP A 39 -26.05 9.27 -18.87
CA ASP A 39 -26.02 8.67 -17.51
C ASP A 39 -24.62 8.46 -16.92
N THR A 40 -23.63 9.27 -17.33
CA THR A 40 -22.30 9.25 -16.69
C THR A 40 -22.37 9.97 -15.32
N PRO A 41 -22.00 9.33 -14.21
CA PRO A 41 -21.87 10.01 -12.92
C PRO A 41 -20.97 11.24 -13.07
N ALA A 42 -21.48 12.41 -12.69
CA ALA A 42 -20.78 13.67 -12.88
C ALA A 42 -19.40 13.61 -12.22
N THR A 43 -18.35 13.78 -13.02
CA THR A 43 -17.00 13.95 -12.52
C THR A 43 -16.97 15.20 -11.63
N PRO A 44 -16.49 15.14 -10.37
CA PRO A 44 -16.45 16.32 -9.53
C PRO A 44 -15.63 17.42 -10.21
N THR A 45 -16.25 18.57 -10.41
CA THR A 45 -15.77 19.62 -11.32
C THR A 45 -14.87 20.66 -10.65
N SER A 46 -14.82 20.69 -9.31
CA SER A 46 -13.96 21.59 -8.55
C SER A 46 -12.77 20.84 -7.92
N PHE A 47 -11.69 21.58 -7.67
CA PHE A 47 -10.52 21.07 -6.97
C PHE A 47 -10.86 20.66 -5.54
N GLU A 48 -11.71 21.43 -4.86
CA GLU A 48 -12.19 21.13 -3.50
C GLU A 48 -13.09 19.87 -3.45
N ASP A 49 -13.95 19.66 -4.46
CA ASP A 49 -14.77 18.44 -4.54
C ASP A 49 -13.93 17.21 -4.90
N ARG A 50 -12.85 17.40 -5.70
CA ARG A 50 -11.86 16.36 -5.97
C ARG A 50 -11.03 16.06 -4.73
N GLU A 51 -10.59 17.07 -3.99
CA GLU A 51 -9.83 16.95 -2.74
C GLU A 51 -10.65 16.25 -1.65
N LYS A 52 -11.94 16.59 -1.52
CA LYS A 52 -12.88 15.92 -0.61
C LYS A 52 -13.15 14.48 -1.03
N ALA A 53 -13.42 14.24 -2.32
CA ALA A 53 -13.61 12.88 -2.85
C ALA A 53 -12.34 12.02 -2.73
N MET A 54 -11.16 12.63 -2.81
CA MET A 54 -9.85 11.96 -2.65
C MET A 54 -9.49 11.73 -1.18
N THR A 55 -9.87 12.61 -0.27
CA THR A 55 -9.76 12.39 1.19
C THR A 55 -10.65 11.24 1.64
N ASP A 56 -11.86 11.15 1.07
CA ASP A 56 -12.75 10.01 1.29
C ASP A 56 -12.21 8.73 0.63
N ALA A 57 -11.55 8.83 -0.54
CA ALA A 57 -10.91 7.70 -1.22
C ALA A 57 -9.58 7.23 -0.59
N ALA A 58 -8.82 8.10 0.07
CA ALA A 58 -7.65 7.75 0.87
C ALA A 58 -8.04 6.97 2.14
N ARG A 59 -9.27 7.18 2.61
CA ARG A 59 -9.94 6.33 3.62
C ARG A 59 -10.49 5.02 3.02
N SER A 60 -10.56 4.93 1.68
CA SER A 60 -11.21 3.84 0.96
C SER A 60 -10.50 3.46 -0.37
N GLY A 61 -9.29 2.87 -0.30
CA GLY A 61 -9.10 1.69 -1.14
C GLY A 61 -10.23 0.70 -0.83
N PRO A 62 -10.67 -0.21 -1.71
CA PRO A 62 -11.67 -1.21 -1.34
C PRO A 62 -11.04 -2.16 -0.30
N ASN A 63 -10.95 -1.71 0.94
CA ASN A 63 -10.83 -2.54 2.11
C ASN A 63 -12.17 -3.25 2.14
N THR A 64 -12.19 -4.45 1.60
CA THR A 64 -13.30 -5.35 1.81
C THR A 64 -13.22 -5.76 3.27
N TYR A 65 -13.69 -4.87 4.15
CA TYR A 65 -13.81 -5.15 5.58
C TYR A 65 -14.58 -6.45 5.70
N ALA A 66 -14.08 -7.38 6.51
CA ALA A 66 -14.90 -8.54 6.83
C ALA A 66 -16.22 -8.05 7.42
N ARG A 67 -17.31 -8.77 7.18
CA ARG A 67 -18.67 -8.36 7.61
C ARG A 67 -18.69 -7.97 9.11
N GLY A 68 -17.93 -8.69 9.93
CA GLY A 68 -17.80 -8.45 11.38
C GLY A 68 -17.11 -7.13 11.77
N CYS A 69 -16.35 -6.48 10.88
CA CYS A 69 -15.63 -5.25 11.18
C CYS A 69 -16.23 -3.99 10.56
N LYS A 70 -17.19 -4.11 9.63
CA LYS A 70 -17.76 -2.96 8.92
C LYS A 70 -18.35 -1.91 9.87
N ALA A 71 -19.09 -2.34 10.89
CA ALA A 71 -19.69 -1.43 11.87
C ALA A 71 -18.62 -0.77 12.77
N LEU A 72 -17.60 -1.53 13.19
CA LEU A 72 -16.50 -1.01 14.00
C LEU A 72 -15.69 0.05 13.23
N ARG A 73 -15.43 -0.18 11.94
CA ARG A 73 -14.79 0.81 11.08
C ARG A 73 -15.60 2.09 10.98
N ALA A 74 -16.89 1.98 10.66
CA ALA A 74 -17.77 3.14 10.56
C ALA A 74 -17.85 3.94 11.87
N GLU A 75 -17.71 3.28 13.03
CA GLU A 75 -17.65 3.96 14.33
C GLU A 75 -16.30 4.65 14.56
N LEU A 76 -15.18 3.96 14.30
CA LEU A 76 -13.84 4.52 14.46
C LEU A 76 -13.65 5.79 13.60
N ASP A 77 -14.16 5.77 12.38
CA ASP A 77 -14.04 6.88 11.41
C ASP A 77 -14.80 8.15 11.85
N LYS A 78 -15.72 8.08 12.82
CA LYS A 78 -16.40 9.26 13.38
C LYS A 78 -15.49 10.10 14.27
N THR A 79 -14.44 9.50 14.80
CA THR A 79 -13.48 10.18 15.66
C THR A 79 -12.28 10.59 14.80
N PRO A 80 -11.80 11.84 14.87
CA PRO A 80 -10.59 12.25 14.17
C PRO A 80 -9.37 11.49 14.73
N LEU A 81 -8.32 11.36 13.90
CA LEU A 81 -7.05 10.80 14.36
C LEU A 81 -6.50 11.63 15.54
N PRO A 82 -5.77 11.00 16.49
CA PRO A 82 -5.00 11.70 17.49
C PRO A 82 -4.13 12.77 16.85
N GLU A 83 -3.95 13.89 17.55
CA GLU A 83 -3.23 15.05 17.02
C GLU A 83 -1.82 14.69 16.52
N SER A 84 -1.10 13.80 17.22
CA SER A 84 0.23 13.32 16.80
C SER A 84 0.19 12.60 15.46
N MET A 85 -0.78 11.71 15.28
CA MET A 85 -0.98 10.95 14.05
C MET A 85 -1.43 11.86 12.91
N GLN A 86 -2.37 12.78 13.19
CA GLN A 86 -2.89 13.72 12.19
C GLN A 86 -1.78 14.65 11.68
N ALA A 87 -0.95 15.21 12.57
CA ALA A 87 0.16 16.08 12.18
C ALA A 87 1.14 15.38 11.22
N ARG A 88 1.45 14.10 11.47
CA ARG A 88 2.33 13.32 10.59
C ARG A 88 1.72 13.06 9.21
N VAL A 89 0.41 12.86 9.17
CA VAL A 89 -0.33 12.70 7.91
C VAL A 89 -0.34 14.01 7.13
N ASP A 90 -0.61 15.12 7.80
CA ASP A 90 -0.68 16.45 7.18
C ASP A 90 0.69 16.90 6.63
N GLU A 91 1.79 16.52 7.30
CA GLU A 91 3.16 16.83 6.89
C GLU A 91 3.77 15.79 5.93
N SER A 92 3.03 14.72 5.64
CA SER A 92 3.51 13.53 4.92
C SER A 92 4.10 13.85 3.56
N ASP A 93 5.13 13.09 3.17
CA ASP A 93 5.64 13.15 1.80
C ASP A 93 4.60 12.62 0.79
N VAL A 94 3.70 11.75 1.26
CA VAL A 94 2.50 11.30 0.54
C VAL A 94 1.67 12.48 0.03
N ALA A 95 1.36 13.45 0.91
CA ALA A 95 0.59 14.63 0.54
C ALA A 95 1.28 15.46 -0.53
N LYS A 96 2.62 15.43 -0.57
CA LYS A 96 3.45 16.18 -1.55
C LYS A 96 3.60 15.46 -2.89
N LEU A 97 3.36 14.15 -2.97
CA LEU A 97 3.53 13.35 -4.17
C LEU A 97 2.35 13.45 -5.16
N GLY A 98 1.30 14.21 -4.86
CA GLY A 98 0.20 14.50 -5.79
C GLY A 98 -0.63 13.27 -6.20
N GLY A 99 -0.59 12.21 -5.39
CA GLY A 99 -1.25 10.93 -5.65
C GLY A 99 -1.04 9.94 -4.50
N PRO A 100 -1.78 8.82 -4.47
CA PRO A 100 -1.88 7.97 -3.29
C PRO A 100 -0.54 7.33 -2.91
N ALA A 101 -0.19 7.38 -1.63
CA ALA A 101 0.82 6.51 -1.05
C ALA A 101 0.16 5.32 -0.35
N HIS A 102 -0.24 4.35 -1.18
CA HIS A 102 -0.43 3.00 -0.70
C HIS A 102 0.75 2.20 -1.22
N PRO A 103 1.87 2.16 -0.48
CA PRO A 103 3.04 1.45 -0.94
C PRO A 103 2.66 -0.02 -1.09
N PRO A 104 2.94 -0.64 -2.26
CA PRO A 104 2.66 -2.04 -2.45
C PRO A 104 3.30 -2.85 -1.32
N ILE A 105 2.56 -3.81 -0.78
CA ILE A 105 3.11 -4.69 0.27
C ILE A 105 3.98 -5.73 -0.43
N ALA A 106 5.28 -5.67 -0.20
CA ALA A 106 6.25 -6.62 -0.74
C ALA A 106 6.20 -7.97 0.00
N ALA A 107 6.00 -7.92 1.32
CA ALA A 107 5.87 -9.13 2.13
C ALA A 107 5.07 -8.85 3.42
N THR A 108 4.41 -9.90 3.91
CA THR A 108 3.82 -9.92 5.25
C THR A 108 4.33 -11.13 6.02
N GLY A 109 4.71 -10.92 7.28
CA GLY A 109 4.79 -12.01 8.25
C GLY A 109 3.44 -12.28 8.91
N ARG A 110 3.42 -13.28 9.80
CA ARG A 110 2.23 -13.64 10.58
C ARG A 110 2.54 -13.46 12.05
N VAL A 111 1.90 -12.49 12.69
CA VAL A 111 1.85 -12.42 14.15
C VAL A 111 0.60 -13.14 14.61
N ARG A 112 0.76 -14.16 15.45
CA ARG A 112 -0.38 -14.84 16.06
C ARG A 112 -1.09 -13.87 17.01
N LEU A 113 -2.43 -13.81 16.94
CA LEU A 113 -3.24 -13.13 17.94
C LEU A 113 -2.98 -13.75 19.33
N PRO A 114 -2.51 -12.98 20.33
CA PRO A 114 -2.26 -13.49 21.68
C PRO A 114 -3.51 -14.10 22.30
N ASP A 115 -3.34 -15.14 23.13
CA ASP A 115 -4.46 -15.82 23.78
C ASP A 115 -5.32 -14.87 24.63
N SER A 116 -4.71 -13.84 25.22
CA SER A 116 -5.42 -12.80 25.98
C SER A 116 -6.39 -11.99 25.11
N LEU A 117 -6.00 -11.66 23.86
CA LEU A 117 -6.88 -10.95 22.91
C LEU A 117 -7.88 -11.92 22.26
N ALA A 118 -7.46 -13.15 21.96
CA ALA A 118 -8.36 -14.17 21.43
C ALA A 118 -9.49 -14.50 22.43
N ALA A 119 -9.19 -14.52 23.74
CA ALA A 119 -10.16 -14.75 24.80
C ALA A 119 -11.25 -13.67 24.89
N LEU A 120 -10.98 -12.44 24.42
CA LEU A 120 -11.98 -11.37 24.37
C LEU A 120 -13.13 -11.70 23.41
N LYS A 121 -12.86 -12.53 22.38
CA LYS A 121 -13.82 -12.83 21.31
C LYS A 121 -14.43 -11.56 20.71
N GLN A 122 -13.61 -10.52 20.59
CA GLN A 122 -13.98 -9.22 20.05
C GLN A 122 -13.23 -8.99 18.75
N SER A 123 -13.92 -8.37 17.80
CA SER A 123 -13.29 -7.80 16.62
C SER A 123 -12.74 -6.42 16.94
N ALA A 124 -11.68 -6.01 16.25
CA ALA A 124 -11.15 -4.66 16.33
C ALA A 124 -10.70 -4.18 14.95
N VAL A 125 -10.76 -2.87 14.75
CA VAL A 125 -10.17 -2.20 13.58
C VAL A 125 -9.21 -1.13 14.08
N CYS A 126 -8.13 -0.91 13.36
CA CYS A 126 -7.10 0.04 13.72
C CYS A 126 -6.72 0.92 12.54
N ASP A 127 -6.25 2.11 12.85
CA ASP A 127 -5.47 2.98 11.97
C ASP A 127 -4.03 2.98 12.46
N LEU A 128 -3.12 2.69 11.53
CA LEU A 128 -1.68 2.75 11.76
C LEU A 128 -1.13 3.95 11.02
N VAL A 129 -0.33 4.76 11.68
CA VAL A 129 0.45 5.84 11.05
C VAL A 129 1.94 5.56 11.24
N PHE A 130 2.67 5.50 10.14
CA PHE A 130 4.09 5.15 10.14
C PHE A 130 4.81 5.76 8.94
N ASP A 131 6.14 5.72 9.00
CA ASP A 131 7.00 6.09 7.88
C ASP A 131 7.59 4.82 7.26
N ILE A 132 7.98 4.88 6.00
CA ILE A 132 8.65 3.78 5.30
C ILE A 132 10.03 4.27 4.92
N ASP A 133 11.06 3.54 5.33
CA ASP A 133 12.42 3.86 4.94
C ASP A 133 12.77 3.36 3.53
N GLU A 134 13.97 3.67 3.06
CA GLU A 134 14.49 3.30 1.74
C GLU A 134 14.52 1.78 1.49
N THR A 135 14.41 0.97 2.55
CA THR A 135 14.38 -0.50 2.48
C THR A 135 12.97 -1.07 2.45
N GLY A 136 11.95 -0.23 2.59
CA GLY A 136 10.57 -0.68 2.70
C GLY A 136 10.19 -1.10 4.12
N THR A 137 10.94 -0.69 5.14
CA THR A 137 10.68 -1.06 6.54
C THR A 137 9.86 0.04 7.24
N PRO A 138 8.78 -0.32 7.96
CA PRO A 138 8.01 0.63 8.76
C PRO A 138 8.82 1.21 9.92
N ARG A 139 8.73 2.53 10.11
CA ARG A 139 9.40 3.31 11.14
C ARG A 139 8.40 4.18 11.89
N GLN A 140 8.72 4.43 13.16
CA GLN A 140 7.95 5.30 14.05
C GLN A 140 6.44 4.99 14.01
N PRO A 141 6.01 3.73 14.23
CA PRO A 141 4.62 3.39 14.10
C PRO A 141 3.81 3.88 15.30
N GLU A 142 2.64 4.44 15.02
CA GLU A 142 1.58 4.78 15.98
C GLU A 142 0.31 4.02 15.58
N ALA A 143 -0.48 3.61 16.56
CA ALA A 143 -1.72 2.88 16.35
C ALA A 143 -2.86 3.56 17.11
N ARG A 144 -4.03 3.57 16.49
CA ARG A 144 -5.30 3.86 17.13
C ARG A 144 -6.27 2.75 16.78
N CYS A 145 -6.85 2.09 17.77
CA CYS A 145 -7.81 1.02 17.53
C CYS A 145 -9.21 1.37 18.07
N SER A 146 -10.23 0.70 17.54
CA SER A 146 -11.59 0.72 18.11
C SER A 146 -11.63 0.16 19.54
N ASP A 147 -10.66 -0.70 19.87
CA ASP A 147 -10.37 -1.15 21.22
C ASP A 147 -8.85 -1.00 21.48
N PRO A 148 -8.42 -0.15 22.43
CA PRO A 148 -7.00 0.06 22.75
C PRO A 148 -6.22 -1.20 23.10
N ALA A 149 -6.87 -2.28 23.55
CA ALA A 149 -6.21 -3.56 23.84
C ALA A 149 -5.49 -4.15 22.61
N PHE A 150 -5.91 -3.78 21.40
CA PHE A 150 -5.33 -4.27 20.14
C PHE A 150 -4.14 -3.47 19.63
N GLU A 151 -3.87 -2.26 20.18
CA GLU A 151 -2.84 -1.36 19.64
C GLU A 151 -1.44 -2.00 19.65
N ALA A 152 -1.03 -2.58 20.77
CA ALA A 152 0.28 -3.23 20.87
C ALA A 152 0.42 -4.40 19.88
N HIS A 153 -0.67 -5.15 19.64
CA HIS A 153 -0.66 -6.24 18.69
C HIS A 153 -0.65 -5.75 17.23
N ALA A 154 -1.36 -4.66 16.93
CA ALA A 154 -1.34 -4.02 15.62
C ALA A 154 0.07 -3.51 15.26
N LEU A 155 0.77 -2.90 16.23
CA LEU A 155 2.16 -2.47 16.06
C LEU A 155 3.10 -3.66 15.84
N ALA A 156 2.92 -4.75 16.60
CA ALA A 156 3.70 -5.97 16.41
C ALA A 156 3.46 -6.59 15.03
N ALA A 157 2.20 -6.61 14.56
CA ALA A 157 1.84 -7.08 13.23
C ALA A 157 2.49 -6.22 12.13
N LEU A 158 2.43 -4.89 12.25
CA LEU A 158 3.06 -3.97 11.30
C LEU A 158 4.58 -4.17 11.19
N ALA A 159 5.27 -4.53 12.28
CA ALA A 159 6.72 -4.78 12.26
C ALA A 159 7.13 -5.93 11.32
N GLU A 160 6.20 -6.84 11.03
CA GLU A 160 6.38 -7.96 10.11
C GLU A 160 6.09 -7.60 8.64
N TYR A 161 5.62 -6.38 8.36
CA TYR A 161 5.34 -5.94 7.01
C TYR A 161 6.62 -5.42 6.35
N ARG A 162 6.75 -5.69 5.06
CA ARG A 162 7.72 -5.04 4.17
C ARG A 162 6.97 -4.46 2.99
N PHE A 163 7.36 -3.24 2.64
CA PHE A 163 6.74 -2.45 1.58
C PHE A 163 7.71 -2.35 0.40
N GLU A 164 7.18 -2.18 -0.80
CA GLU A 164 7.99 -1.75 -1.93
C GLU A 164 8.43 -0.29 -1.67
N PRO A 165 9.74 0.01 -1.67
CA PRO A 165 10.20 1.37 -1.49
C PRO A 165 9.73 2.25 -2.64
N TYR A 166 9.38 3.50 -2.32
CA TYR A 166 9.18 4.49 -3.37
C TYR A 166 10.47 4.74 -4.10
N THR A 167 10.40 4.92 -5.42
CA THR A 167 11.58 5.26 -6.22
C THR A 167 11.39 6.57 -6.95
N LEU A 168 12.35 7.48 -6.82
CA LEU A 168 12.44 8.69 -7.62
C LEU A 168 13.76 8.67 -8.38
N ASN A 169 13.69 8.71 -9.73
CA ASN A 169 14.87 8.62 -10.61
C ASN A 169 15.74 7.37 -10.33
N GLY A 170 15.11 6.24 -10.06
CA GLY A 170 15.79 4.96 -9.79
C GLY A 170 16.45 4.86 -8.41
N LYS A 171 16.23 5.84 -7.52
CA LYS A 171 16.70 5.81 -6.13
C LYS A 171 15.53 5.58 -5.19
N ALA A 172 15.71 4.70 -4.21
CA ALA A 172 14.76 4.54 -3.13
C ALA A 172 14.61 5.85 -2.34
N LEU A 173 13.38 6.19 -1.97
CA LEU A 173 13.01 7.40 -1.26
C LEU A 173 12.21 6.99 -0.01
N PRO A 174 12.57 7.48 1.18
CA PRO A 174 11.72 7.29 2.35
C PRO A 174 10.43 8.09 2.22
N VAL A 175 9.34 7.59 2.79
CA VAL A 175 8.03 8.26 2.78
C VAL A 175 7.48 8.32 4.18
N SER A 176 7.15 9.53 4.63
CA SER A 176 6.57 9.79 5.94
C SER A 176 5.04 9.77 5.93
N GLY A 177 4.42 9.48 7.08
CA GLY A 177 2.99 9.72 7.33
C GLY A 177 2.02 8.83 6.56
N VAL A 178 2.39 7.58 6.28
CA VAL A 178 1.51 6.59 5.65
C VAL A 178 0.43 6.16 6.64
N ILE A 179 -0.83 6.21 6.23
CA ILE A 179 -1.96 5.62 6.97
C ILE A 179 -2.25 4.23 6.40
N MET A 180 -2.30 3.21 7.26
CA MET A 180 -2.76 1.88 6.88
C MET A 180 -3.85 1.37 7.84
N PRO A 181 -5.04 1.02 7.33
CA PRO A 181 -6.05 0.35 8.12
C PRO A 181 -5.67 -1.12 8.38
N MET A 182 -5.86 -1.58 9.61
CA MET A 182 -5.68 -2.97 10.01
C MET A 182 -6.95 -3.51 10.66
N GLU A 183 -7.22 -4.80 10.48
CA GLU A 183 -8.45 -5.44 10.93
C GLU A 183 -8.17 -6.75 11.65
N PHE A 184 -8.84 -6.95 12.79
CA PHE A 184 -8.89 -8.18 13.55
C PHE A 184 -10.36 -8.61 13.60
N CYS A 185 -10.83 -9.28 12.55
CA CYS A 185 -12.24 -9.66 12.45
C CYS A 185 -12.44 -11.11 12.84
N ILE A 186 -13.37 -11.34 13.74
CA ILE A 186 -13.94 -12.67 13.95
C ILE A 186 -14.99 -12.88 12.86
N ASN A 187 -14.85 -13.96 12.10
CA ASN A 187 -15.89 -14.38 11.18
C ASN A 187 -16.99 -15.05 12.00
N ASP A 188 -18.18 -14.46 11.97
CA ASP A 188 -19.41 -15.10 12.46
C ASP A 188 -19.75 -16.35 11.63
#